data_AF-A0A2H9MXX0-F1
#
_entry.id   AF-A0A2H9MXX0-F1
#
_cell.length_a   1.000
_cell.length_b   1.000
_cell.length_c   1.000
_cell.angle_alpha   90.00
_cell.angle_beta   90.00
_cell.angle_gamma   90.00
#
_symmetry.space_group_name_H-M   'P 1'
#
loop_
_entity.id
_entity.type
_entity.pdbx_description
1 polymer ?
#
loop_
_entity_poly.entity_id
_entity_poly.type
_entity_poly.pdbx_seq_one_letter_code
_entity_poly.pdbx_strand_id
1 'polypeptide(L)'
;FEKIANKIFFLGEDGTAHLVKLAMNLQITMLALALSEGITLVKSANVDPKIFLDILNSTYFKTGMSENKAYKMIQDEFDPTFTLANLKKDISTIIDTTKSLKINLPMIKKAEEIYQDALAQGFGDMDYTGILAYIKKIN
;
A
#
# COMPACT_ATOMS: atom_id res chain seq x y z
N PHE A 1 7.25 25.74 6.12
CA PHE A 1 6.73 24.72 5.18
C PHE A 1 7.22 24.92 3.75
N GLU A 2 7.27 26.15 3.23
CA GLU A 2 7.65 26.42 1.82
C GLU A 2 9.07 25.97 1.42
N LYS A 3 10.00 25.84 2.37
CA LYS A 3 11.35 25.31 2.11
C LYS A 3 11.45 23.79 2.03
N ILE A 4 10.39 23.05 2.42
CA ILE A 4 10.41 21.58 2.55
C ILE A 4 9.25 20.89 1.82
N ALA A 5 8.35 21.64 1.18
CA ALA A 5 7.16 21.11 0.51
C ALA A 5 6.90 21.82 -0.81
N ASN A 6 6.58 21.05 -1.84
CA ASN A 6 6.24 21.58 -3.18
C ASN A 6 4.82 22.18 -3.23
N LYS A 7 3.91 21.74 -2.36
CA LYS A 7 2.53 22.23 -2.25
C LYS A 7 2.10 22.25 -0.79
N ILE A 8 1.32 23.26 -0.41
CA ILE A 8 0.78 23.44 0.94
C ILE A 8 -0.73 23.61 0.82
N PHE A 9 -1.48 22.86 1.62
CA PHE A 9 -2.95 22.91 1.68
C PHE A 9 -3.38 23.32 3.09
N PHE A 10 -4.19 24.37 3.21
CA PHE A 10 -4.81 24.76 4.48
C PHE A 10 -6.14 24.04 4.63
N LEU A 11 -6.26 23.20 5.67
CA LEU A 11 -7.37 22.26 5.83
C LEU A 11 -8.42 22.70 6.87
N GLY A 12 -8.28 23.93 7.39
CA GLY A 12 -9.22 24.49 8.37
C GLY A 12 -8.98 23.96 9.77
N GLU A 13 -9.91 23.15 10.27
CA GLU A 13 -10.00 22.76 11.68
C GLU A 13 -8.93 21.75 12.11
N ASP A 14 -8.73 21.66 13.42
CA ASP A 14 -7.82 20.70 14.02
C ASP A 14 -8.28 19.26 13.74
N GLY A 15 -7.32 18.36 13.49
CA GLY A 15 -7.60 16.95 13.16
C GLY A 15 -7.93 16.65 11.69
N THR A 16 -8.37 17.62 10.87
CA THR A 16 -8.69 17.37 9.44
C THR A 16 -7.48 16.86 8.66
N ALA A 17 -6.30 17.42 8.91
CA ALA A 17 -5.05 16.98 8.28
C ALA A 17 -4.71 15.52 8.61
N HIS A 18 -4.95 15.10 9.86
CA HIS A 18 -4.73 13.72 10.28
C HIS A 18 -5.70 12.77 9.59
N LEU A 19 -6.99 13.09 9.54
CA LEU A 19 -7.99 12.26 8.87
C LEU A 19 -7.70 12.12 7.37
N VAL A 20 -7.32 13.21 6.69
CA VAL A 20 -6.90 13.17 5.28
C VAL A 20 -5.68 12.28 5.09
N LYS A 21 -4.68 12.36 5.99
CA LYS A 21 -3.49 11.50 5.92
C LYS A 21 -3.84 10.02 6.11
N LEU A 22 -4.75 9.69 7.03
CA LEU A 22 -5.25 8.33 7.21
C LEU A 22 -5.96 7.82 5.94
N ALA A 23 -6.80 8.65 5.30
CA ALA A 23 -7.42 8.31 4.02
C ALA A 23 -6.38 8.08 2.91
N MET A 24 -5.30 8.87 2.86
CA MET A 24 -4.20 8.64 1.92
C MET A 24 -3.48 7.30 2.19
N ASN A 25 -3.22 6.97 3.45
CA ASN A 25 -2.56 5.71 3.82
C ASN A 25 -3.46 4.49 3.54
N LEU A 26 -4.78 4.63 3.67
CA LEU A 26 -5.74 3.64 3.16
C LEU A 26 -5.51 3.40 1.67
N GLN A 27 -5.42 4.47 0.87
CA GLN A 27 -5.24 4.36 -0.57
C GLN A 27 -3.90 3.70 -0.95
N ILE A 28 -2.82 4.07 -0.25
CA ILE A 28 -1.49 3.43 -0.40
C ILE A 28 -1.59 1.93 -0.13
N THR A 29 -2.28 1.53 0.94
CA THR A 29 -2.49 0.12 1.32
C THR A 29 -3.22 -0.65 0.21
N MET A 30 -4.32 -0.08 -0.31
CA MET A 30 -5.11 -0.73 -1.36
C MET A 30 -4.33 -0.87 -2.66
N LEU A 31 -3.57 0.16 -3.07
CA LEU A 31 -2.75 0.11 -4.28
C LEU A 31 -1.63 -0.93 -4.16
N ALA A 32 -0.97 -1.02 -3.01
CA ALA A 32 0.08 -2.01 -2.77
C ALA A 32 -0.47 -3.45 -2.85
N LEU A 33 -1.62 -3.71 -2.21
CA LEU A 33 -2.29 -5.01 -2.27
C LEU A 33 -2.76 -5.35 -3.69
N ALA A 34 -3.42 -4.43 -4.38
CA ALA A 34 -3.92 -4.64 -5.73
C ALA A 34 -2.78 -4.94 -6.73
N LEU A 35 -1.67 -4.18 -6.66
CA LEU A 35 -0.48 -4.48 -7.46
C LEU A 35 0.10 -5.85 -7.12
N SER A 36 0.18 -6.17 -5.83
CA SER A 36 0.76 -7.44 -5.38
C SER A 36 -0.07 -8.65 -5.83
N GLU A 37 -1.39 -8.60 -5.70
CA GLU A 37 -2.29 -9.65 -6.17
C GLU A 37 -2.26 -9.76 -7.71
N GLY A 38 -2.27 -8.63 -8.43
CA GLY A 38 -2.17 -8.63 -9.89
C GLY A 38 -0.87 -9.24 -10.40
N ILE A 39 0.27 -8.88 -9.79
CA ILE A 39 1.59 -9.47 -10.09
C ILE A 39 1.60 -10.97 -9.79
N THR A 40 1.08 -11.39 -8.64
CA THR A 40 1.01 -12.80 -8.27
C THR A 40 0.14 -13.58 -9.25
N LEU A 41 -1.03 -13.05 -9.64
CA LEU A 41 -1.95 -13.70 -10.57
C LEU A 41 -1.29 -13.99 -11.93
N VAL A 42 -0.66 -12.98 -12.54
CA VAL A 42 -0.02 -13.17 -13.85
C VAL A 42 1.20 -14.09 -13.77
N LYS A 43 1.98 -14.02 -12.68
CA LYS A 43 3.08 -14.96 -12.42
C LYS A 43 2.58 -16.40 -12.30
N SER A 44 1.47 -16.65 -11.59
CA SER A 44 0.87 -17.98 -11.46
C SER A 44 0.37 -18.56 -12.79
N ALA A 45 0.11 -17.70 -13.78
CA ALA A 45 -0.23 -18.10 -15.14
C ALA A 45 0.99 -18.20 -16.07
N ASN A 46 2.22 -18.16 -15.54
CA ASN A 46 3.49 -18.12 -16.29
C ASN A 46 3.60 -16.93 -17.26
N VAL A 47 2.90 -15.83 -16.97
CA VAL A 47 3.01 -14.58 -17.72
C VAL A 47 4.07 -13.70 -17.07
N ASP A 48 4.97 -13.14 -17.87
CA ASP A 48 5.95 -12.14 -17.40
C ASP A 48 5.19 -10.93 -16.80
N PRO A 49 5.35 -10.64 -15.50
CA PRO A 49 4.66 -9.52 -14.86
C PRO A 49 5.04 -8.16 -15.45
N LYS A 50 6.17 -8.04 -16.15
CA LYS A 50 6.52 -6.81 -16.88
C LYS A 50 5.48 -6.48 -17.94
N ILE A 51 4.95 -7.48 -18.65
CA ILE A 51 3.88 -7.29 -19.65
C ILE A 51 2.64 -6.69 -18.98
N PHE A 52 2.25 -7.21 -17.81
CA PHE A 52 1.15 -6.66 -17.02
C PHE A 52 1.40 -5.20 -16.62
N LEU A 53 2.59 -4.87 -16.13
CA LEU A 53 2.93 -3.49 -15.75
C LEU A 53 2.95 -2.54 -16.94
N ASP A 54 3.51 -2.97 -18.08
CA ASP A 54 3.55 -2.16 -19.30
C ASP A 54 2.12 -1.86 -19.80
N ILE A 55 1.23 -2.86 -19.78
CA ILE A 55 -0.18 -2.66 -20.12
C ILE A 55 -0.86 -1.75 -19.10
N LEU A 56 -0.76 -2.02 -17.79
CA LEU A 56 -1.37 -1.22 -16.73
C LEU A 56 -0.97 0.25 -16.86
N ASN A 57 0.33 0.51 -17.04
CA ASN A 57 0.89 1.86 -17.15
C ASN A 57 0.53 2.58 -18.47
N SER A 58 0.07 1.85 -19.48
CA SER A 58 -0.50 2.43 -20.71
C SER A 58 -1.94 2.93 -20.55
N THR A 59 -2.62 2.54 -19.46
CA THR A 59 -4.02 2.90 -19.21
C THR A 59 -4.17 4.11 -18.28
N TYR A 60 -5.41 4.59 -18.12
CA TYR A 60 -5.77 5.58 -17.11
C TYR A 60 -5.56 5.09 -15.66
N PHE A 61 -5.46 3.77 -15.44
CA PHE A 61 -5.33 3.18 -14.10
C PHE A 61 -3.90 3.17 -13.58
N LYS A 62 -2.94 3.69 -14.34
CA LYS A 62 -1.57 3.89 -13.86
C LYS A 62 -1.56 4.74 -12.60
N THR A 63 -0.63 4.43 -11.72
CA THR A 63 -0.41 5.20 -10.49
C THR A 63 1.06 5.51 -10.37
N GLY A 64 1.39 6.54 -9.58
CA GLY A 64 2.80 6.78 -9.23
C GLY A 64 3.45 5.54 -8.60
N MET A 65 2.70 4.67 -7.93
CA MET A 65 3.24 3.42 -7.37
C MET A 65 3.54 2.38 -8.47
N SER A 66 2.66 2.22 -9.47
CA SER A 66 2.87 1.27 -10.56
C SER A 66 4.02 1.70 -11.49
N GLU A 67 4.23 3.00 -11.66
CA GLU A 67 5.33 3.53 -12.48
C GLU A 67 6.67 3.50 -11.73
N ASN A 68 6.69 3.84 -10.44
CA ASN A 68 7.95 4.05 -9.71
C ASN A 68 8.38 2.89 -8.79
N LYS A 69 7.46 2.02 -8.36
CA LYS A 69 7.76 0.92 -7.42
C LYS A 69 7.50 -0.47 -7.99
N ALA A 70 6.46 -0.66 -8.81
CA ALA A 70 6.08 -2.00 -9.25
C ALA A 70 7.16 -2.73 -10.07
N TYR A 71 7.98 -2.01 -10.83
CA TYR A 71 9.12 -2.62 -11.54
C TYR A 71 10.19 -3.18 -10.59
N LYS A 72 10.39 -2.57 -9.42
CA LYS A 72 11.25 -3.12 -8.35
C LYS A 72 10.58 -4.32 -7.66
N MET A 73 9.26 -4.23 -7.44
CA MET A 73 8.48 -5.33 -6.85
C MET A 73 8.60 -6.63 -7.66
N ILE A 74 8.57 -6.55 -9.00
CA ILE A 74 8.69 -7.75 -9.84
C ILE A 74 10.09 -8.35 -9.84
N GLN A 75 11.11 -7.56 -9.48
CA GLN A 75 12.52 -7.93 -9.29
C GLN A 75 12.83 -8.37 -7.85
N ASP A 76 11.82 -8.42 -6.97
CA ASP A 76 11.97 -8.78 -5.56
C ASP A 76 12.87 -7.82 -4.75
N GLU A 77 12.93 -6.55 -5.18
CA GLU A 77 13.64 -5.47 -4.50
C GLU A 77 12.68 -4.65 -3.61
N PHE A 78 12.91 -4.68 -2.29
CA PHE A 78 12.03 -4.07 -1.29
C PHE A 78 12.76 -3.16 -0.31
N ASP A 79 13.78 -2.42 -0.77
CA ASP A 79 14.51 -1.46 0.06
C ASP A 79 13.56 -0.41 0.65
N PRO A 80 13.54 -0.23 1.98
CA PRO A 80 12.50 0.52 2.65
C PRO A 80 12.62 2.03 2.43
N THR A 81 11.58 2.60 1.83
CA THR A 81 11.29 4.05 1.93
C THR A 81 10.33 4.33 3.07
N PHE A 82 9.44 3.37 3.33
CA PHE A 82 8.49 3.34 4.43
C PHE A 82 8.18 1.89 4.72
N THR A 83 8.40 1.43 5.95
CA THR A 83 8.34 0.00 6.26
C THR A 83 6.92 -0.53 6.31
N LEU A 84 6.77 -1.83 6.07
CA LEU A 84 5.51 -2.56 6.20
C LEU A 84 4.97 -2.45 7.64
N ALA A 85 5.84 -2.50 8.65
CA ALA A 85 5.48 -2.29 10.05
C ALA A 85 4.91 -0.88 10.32
N ASN A 86 5.48 0.16 9.70
CA ASN A 86 4.95 1.51 9.84
C ASN A 86 3.58 1.66 9.14
N LEU A 87 3.42 1.10 7.93
CA LEU A 87 2.11 1.11 7.27
C LEU A 87 1.07 0.34 8.08
N LYS A 88 1.43 -0.79 8.70
CA LYS A 88 0.53 -1.53 9.60
C LYS A 88 0.06 -0.67 10.78
N LYS A 89 0.95 0.12 11.39
CA LYS A 89 0.55 1.05 12.47
C LYS A 89 -0.48 2.07 11.98
N ASP A 90 -0.30 2.60 10.77
CA ASP A 90 -1.27 3.50 10.16
C ASP A 90 -2.60 2.79 9.87
N ILE A 91 -2.58 1.54 9.41
CA ILE A 91 -3.78 0.70 9.20
C ILE A 91 -4.55 0.52 10.52
N SER A 92 -3.89 0.16 11.63
CA SER A 92 -4.56 0.04 12.92
C SER A 92 -5.15 1.39 13.39
N THR A 93 -4.47 2.51 13.12
CA THR A 93 -5.00 3.85 13.41
C THR A 93 -6.26 4.16 12.58
N ILE A 94 -6.30 3.76 11.30
CA ILE A 94 -7.50 3.86 10.46
C ILE A 94 -8.63 3.04 11.07
N ILE A 95 -8.36 1.81 11.49
CA ILE A 95 -9.35 0.90 12.08
C ILE A 95 -9.96 1.50 13.35
N ASP A 96 -9.15 2.03 14.25
CA ASP A 96 -9.64 2.69 15.46
C ASP A 96 -10.46 3.95 15.14
N THR A 97 -10.05 4.69 14.10
CA THR A 97 -10.83 5.84 13.59
C THR A 97 -12.20 5.39 13.08
N THR A 98 -12.29 4.26 12.36
CA THR A 98 -13.59 3.74 11.90
C THR A 98 -14.52 3.37 13.06
N LYS A 99 -13.98 2.84 14.17
CA LYS A 99 -14.74 2.54 15.39
C LYS A 99 -15.28 3.82 16.03
N SER A 100 -14.45 4.85 16.16
CA SER A 100 -14.83 6.16 16.70
C SER A 100 -15.95 6.81 15.87
N LEU A 101 -15.82 6.77 14.53
CA LEU A 101 -16.80 7.31 13.60
C LEU A 101 -18.03 6.41 13.39
N LYS A 102 -18.04 5.20 13.96
CA LYS A 102 -19.10 4.19 13.78
C LYS A 102 -19.38 3.85 12.31
N ILE A 103 -18.33 3.80 11.49
CA ILE A 103 -18.41 3.41 10.07
C ILE A 103 -17.75 2.06 9.83
N ASN A 104 -18.09 1.41 8.71
CA ASN A 104 -17.50 0.14 8.30
C ASN A 104 -16.77 0.29 6.97
N LEU A 105 -15.47 0.04 6.97
CA LEU A 105 -14.63 -0.02 5.77
C LEU A 105 -14.09 -1.46 5.61
N PRO A 106 -14.72 -2.31 4.79
CA PRO A 106 -14.42 -3.74 4.77
C PRO A 106 -13.01 -4.06 4.24
N MET A 107 -12.55 -3.34 3.22
CA MET A 107 -11.26 -3.63 2.59
C MET A 107 -10.07 -3.36 3.51
N ILE A 108 -10.11 -2.28 4.30
CA ILE A 108 -9.02 -1.97 5.23
C ILE A 108 -9.00 -2.93 6.43
N LYS A 109 -10.16 -3.47 6.84
CA LYS A 109 -10.23 -4.56 7.84
C LYS A 109 -9.53 -5.81 7.34
N LYS A 110 -9.80 -6.20 6.09
CA LYS A 110 -9.11 -7.36 5.50
C LYS A 110 -7.62 -7.12 5.33
N ALA A 111 -7.24 -5.89 4.93
CA ALA A 111 -5.83 -5.51 4.87
C ALA A 111 -5.16 -5.56 6.26
N GLU A 112 -5.84 -5.20 7.35
CA GLU A 112 -5.27 -5.31 8.70
C GLU A 112 -4.87 -6.75 9.02
N GLU A 113 -5.72 -7.74 8.72
CA GLU A 113 -5.40 -9.17 8.89
C GLU A 113 -4.16 -9.57 8.07
N ILE A 114 -4.15 -9.22 6.78
CA ILE A 114 -3.06 -9.55 5.86
C ILE A 114 -1.72 -8.96 6.33
N TYR A 115 -1.72 -7.69 6.75
CA TYR A 115 -0.51 -7.01 7.24
C TYR A 115 -0.08 -7.55 8.61
N GLN A 116 -1.02 -7.91 9.48
CA GLN A 116 -0.73 -8.53 10.78
C GLN A 116 -0.02 -9.88 10.58
N ASP A 117 -0.49 -10.69 9.62
CA ASP A 117 0.13 -11.98 9.30
C ASP A 117 1.51 -11.81 8.64
N ALA A 118 1.66 -10.83 7.75
CA ALA A 118 2.96 -10.50 7.15
C ALA A 118 4.00 -10.11 8.22
N LEU A 119 3.61 -9.28 9.19
CA LEU A 119 4.48 -8.91 10.33
C LEU A 119 4.88 -10.13 11.16
N ALA A 120 3.91 -10.98 11.50
CA ALA A 120 4.16 -12.20 12.27
C ALA A 120 5.14 -13.16 11.57
N GLN A 121 5.26 -13.06 10.25
CA GLN A 121 6.15 -13.89 9.43
C GLN A 121 7.49 -13.20 9.08
N GLY A 122 7.80 -12.05 9.67
CA GLY A 122 9.11 -11.40 9.55
C GLY A 122 9.26 -10.44 8.37
N PHE A 123 8.17 -10.02 7.73
CA PHE A 123 8.21 -9.08 6.59
C PHE A 123 8.19 -7.59 7.01
N GLY A 124 8.23 -7.30 8.32
CA GLY A 124 7.99 -5.96 8.87
C GLY A 124 8.97 -4.87 8.42
N ASP A 125 10.25 -5.24 8.21
CA ASP A 125 11.33 -4.29 7.90
C ASP A 125 11.49 -3.97 6.41
N MET A 126 10.78 -4.71 5.54
CA MET A 126 10.73 -4.41 4.10
C MET A 126 9.96 -3.12 3.84
N ASP A 127 10.17 -2.51 2.67
CA ASP A 127 9.26 -1.47 2.16
C ASP A 127 7.80 -1.97 2.22
N TYR A 128 6.84 -1.06 2.36
CA TYR A 128 5.42 -1.42 2.41
C TYR A 128 4.95 -2.20 1.16
N THR A 129 5.64 -2.03 0.02
CA THR A 129 5.41 -2.84 -1.19
C THR A 129 5.91 -4.28 -1.09
N GLY A 130 6.73 -4.59 -0.08
CA GLY A 130 7.16 -5.93 0.32
C GLY A 130 6.02 -6.85 0.76
N ILE A 131 4.79 -6.33 0.88
CA ILE A 131 3.60 -7.18 1.05
C ILE A 131 3.44 -8.19 -0.11
N LEU A 132 4.00 -7.89 -1.30
CA LEU A 132 4.11 -8.85 -2.39
C LEU A 132 4.88 -10.11 -1.98
N ALA A 133 5.98 -9.98 -1.25
CA ALA A 133 6.79 -11.12 -0.81
C ALA A 133 6.00 -12.05 0.13
N TYR A 134 5.17 -11.46 1.01
CA TYR A 134 4.25 -12.22 1.84
C TYR A 134 3.17 -12.92 1.01
N ILE A 135 2.53 -12.22 0.07
CA ILE A 135 1.51 -12.82 -0.82
C ILE A 135 2.10 -13.97 -1.64
N LYS A 136 3.33 -13.82 -2.16
CA LYS A 136 4.04 -14.90 -2.85
C LYS A 136 4.30 -16.10 -1.95
N LYS A 137 4.59 -15.91 -0.67
CA LYS A 137 4.88 -17.01 0.28
C LYS A 137 3.66 -17.90 0.56
N ILE A 138 2.46 -17.33 0.50
CA ILE A 138 1.21 -18.04 0.84
C ILE A 138 0.48 -18.65 -0.38
N ASN A 139 1.10 -18.59 -1.57
CA ASN A 139 0.61 -19.20 -2.82
C ASN A 139 1.66 -20.14 -3.39
#